data_AF-A0A651E9V5-F1
#
_entry.id   AF-A0A651E9V5-F1
#
_cell.length_a   1.000
_cell.length_b   1.000
_cell.length_c   1.000
_cell.angle_alpha   90.00
_cell.angle_beta   90.00
_cell.angle_gamma   90.00
#
_symmetry.space_group_name_H-M   'P 1'
#
loop_
_entity.id
_entity.type
_entity.pdbx_description
1 polymer ?
#
loop_
_entity_poly.entity_id
_entity_poly.type
_entity_poly.pdbx_seq_one_letter_code
_entity_poly.pdbx_strand_id
1 'polypeptide(L)'
;MEESILVSVILPVSLIVIMVGLGISLTVADFRRVVEFPRAAMVGLGCQLLILPAVGFGLALLFSLPPIWAVGLILIAACPGGPTSNLITFVARGDTALSITLTAVSSAVTVVTIPLFLALALGLFGVEAEAIRAPVGEVVLQ
;
A
#
# COMPACT_ATOMS: atom_id res chain seq x y z
N MET A 1 -1.28 7.36 27.37
CA MET A 1 -0.56 8.17 26.35
C MET A 1 -1.58 9.19 25.87
N GLU A 2 -1.35 10.48 26.12
CA GLU A 2 -2.20 11.53 25.56
C GLU A 2 -2.08 11.47 24.03
N GLU A 3 -3.17 11.19 23.32
CA GLU A 3 -3.16 11.29 21.86
C GLU A 3 -2.94 12.75 21.47
N SER A 4 -1.74 13.05 20.98
CA SER A 4 -1.43 14.35 20.41
C SER A 4 -2.39 14.60 19.25
N ILE A 5 -2.98 15.80 19.18
CA ILE A 5 -3.86 16.26 18.09
C ILE A 5 -3.23 16.03 16.69
N LEU A 6 -1.90 15.93 16.66
CA LEU A 6 -1.11 15.58 15.50
C LEU A 6 -1.51 14.22 14.90
N VAL A 7 -1.67 13.19 15.73
CA VAL A 7 -1.94 11.82 15.27
C VAL A 7 -3.42 11.58 15.03
N SER A 8 -4.29 12.12 15.89
CA SER A 8 -5.73 11.88 15.81
C SER A 8 -6.46 12.73 14.77
N VAL A 9 -5.94 13.92 14.45
CA VAL A 9 -6.62 14.87 13.55
C VAL A 9 -5.76 15.25 12.36
N ILE A 10 -4.53 15.71 12.60
CA ILE A 10 -3.70 16.25 11.51
C ILE A 10 -3.29 15.14 10.53
N LEU A 11 -2.89 13.98 11.03
CA LEU A 11 -2.42 12.86 10.21
C LEU A 11 -3.53 12.33 9.27
N PRO A 12 -4.74 11.99 9.75
CA PRO A 12 -5.83 11.53 8.87
C PRO A 12 -6.25 12.59 7.85
N VAL A 13 -6.38 13.86 8.26
CA VAL A 13 -6.75 14.95 7.35
C VAL A 13 -5.68 15.15 6.26
N SER A 14 -4.40 15.09 6.64
CA SER A 14 -3.31 15.18 5.67
C SER A 14 -3.31 14.00 4.68
N LEU A 15 -3.59 12.79 5.15
CA LEU A 15 -3.73 11.59 4.32
C LEU A 15 -4.88 11.74 3.33
N ILE A 16 -6.04 12.22 3.77
CA ILE A 16 -7.19 12.50 2.90
C ILE A 16 -6.80 13.50 1.81
N VAL A 17 -6.16 14.62 2.18
CA VAL A 17 -5.74 15.64 1.22
C VAL A 17 -4.72 15.09 0.21
N ILE A 18 -3.75 14.30 0.66
CA ILE A 18 -2.73 13.68 -0.20
C ILE A 18 -3.37 12.65 -1.15
N MET A 19 -4.24 11.78 -0.63
CA MET A 19 -4.92 10.74 -1.43
C MET A 19 -5.88 11.35 -2.45
N VAL A 20 -6.65 12.38 -2.07
CA VAL A 20 -7.49 13.14 -3.01
C VAL A 20 -6.63 13.84 -4.05
N GLY A 21 -5.54 14.50 -3.64
CA GLY A 21 -4.59 15.16 -4.53
C GLY A 21 -3.97 14.20 -5.55
N LEU A 22 -3.63 12.98 -5.11
CA LEU A 22 -3.15 11.91 -5.98
C LEU A 22 -4.25 11.47 -6.96
N GLY A 23 -5.47 11.27 -6.47
CA GLY A 23 -6.63 10.86 -7.28
C GLY A 23 -7.00 11.86 -8.38
N ILE A 24 -7.08 13.16 -8.07
CA ILE A 24 -7.38 14.20 -9.08
C ILE A 24 -6.25 14.40 -10.10
N SER A 25 -5.03 13.99 -9.75
CA SER A 25 -3.88 14.04 -10.66
C SER A 25 -3.85 12.85 -11.63
N LEU A 26 -4.69 11.84 -11.42
CA LEU A 26 -4.77 10.69 -12.32
C LEU A 26 -5.48 11.07 -13.63
N THR A 27 -4.86 10.70 -14.74
CA THR A 27 -5.45 10.86 -16.07
C THR A 27 -5.76 9.51 -16.69
N VAL A 28 -6.73 9.47 -17.60
CA VAL A 28 -7.06 8.25 -18.38
C VAL A 28 -5.83 7.75 -19.17
N ALA A 29 -4.93 8.67 -19.53
CA ALA A 29 -3.68 8.33 -20.23
C ALA A 29 -2.74 7.47 -19.38
N ASP A 30 -2.75 7.62 -18.05
CA ASP A 30 -1.93 6.80 -17.15
C ASP A 30 -2.40 5.33 -17.22
N PHE A 31 -3.70 5.07 -17.17
CA PHE A 31 -4.24 3.72 -17.30
C PHE A 31 -4.02 3.10 -18.68
N ARG A 32 -4.05 3.92 -19.74
CA ARG A 32 -3.75 3.45 -21.11
C ARG A 32 -2.33 2.91 -21.23
N ARG A 33 -1.37 3.51 -20.52
CA ARG A 33 0.05 3.14 -20.61
C ARG A 33 0.34 1.74 -20.05
N VAL A 34 -0.49 1.21 -19.15
CA VAL A 34 -0.47 -0.20 -18.72
C VAL A 34 -0.64 -1.14 -19.90
N VAL A 35 -1.55 -0.79 -20.82
CA VAL A 35 -1.86 -1.59 -22.01
C VAL A 35 -0.78 -1.45 -23.08
N GLU A 36 -0.13 -0.29 -23.15
CA GLU A 36 0.96 -0.02 -24.10
C GLU A 36 2.28 -0.73 -23.70
N PHE A 37 2.56 -0.84 -22.40
CA PHE A 37 3.76 -1.50 -21.87
C PHE A 37 3.43 -2.67 -20.92
N PRO A 38 2.72 -3.70 -21.40
CA PRO A 38 2.12 -4.72 -20.53
C PRO A 38 3.16 -5.55 -19.78
N ARG A 39 4.31 -5.86 -20.40
CA ARG A 39 5.38 -6.64 -19.75
C ARG A 39 5.97 -5.88 -18.55
N ALA A 40 6.29 -4.61 -18.74
CA ALA A 40 6.87 -3.79 -17.69
C ALA A 40 5.84 -3.52 -16.56
N ALA A 41 4.58 -3.27 -16.93
CA ALA A 41 3.50 -3.08 -15.97
C ALA A 41 3.23 -4.34 -15.14
N MET A 42 3.15 -5.52 -15.77
CA MET A 42 2.94 -6.79 -15.06
C MET A 42 4.08 -7.11 -14.10
N VAL A 43 5.34 -6.89 -14.50
CA VAL A 43 6.49 -7.11 -13.61
C VAL A 43 6.45 -6.12 -12.45
N GLY A 44 6.23 -4.82 -12.71
CA GLY A 44 6.16 -3.80 -11.67
C GLY A 44 5.03 -4.05 -10.66
N LEU A 45 3.81 -4.30 -11.15
CA LEU A 45 2.65 -4.59 -10.31
C LEU A 45 2.81 -5.92 -9.57
N GLY A 46 3.34 -6.97 -10.22
CA GLY A 46 3.58 -8.26 -9.57
C GLY A 46 4.61 -8.15 -8.44
N CYS A 47 5.69 -7.40 -8.67
CA CYS A 47 6.67 -7.11 -7.63
C CYS A 47 6.07 -6.35 -6.45
N GLN A 48 5.30 -5.29 -6.72
CA GLN A 48 4.70 -4.43 -5.69
C GLN A 48 3.59 -5.13 -4.90
N LEU A 49 2.65 -5.78 -5.60
CA LEU A 49 1.40 -6.26 -5.00
C LEU A 49 1.50 -7.69 -4.45
N LEU A 50 2.48 -8.48 -4.90
CA LEU A 50 2.62 -9.88 -4.50
C LEU A 50 3.96 -10.16 -3.86
N ILE A 51 5.06 -9.85 -4.55
CA ILE A 51 6.40 -10.21 -4.08
C ILE A 51 6.75 -9.44 -2.81
N LEU A 52 6.52 -8.12 -2.77
CA LEU A 52 6.85 -7.30 -1.61
C LEU A 52 6.08 -7.72 -0.34
N PRO A 53 4.74 -7.93 -0.36
CA PRO A 53 4.02 -8.52 0.77
C PRO A 53 4.54 -9.91 1.15
N ALA A 54 4.80 -10.79 0.17
CA ALA A 54 5.33 -12.13 0.44
C ALA A 54 6.69 -12.08 1.15
N VAL A 55 7.56 -11.13 0.77
CA VAL A 55 8.81 -10.86 1.48
C VAL A 55 8.52 -10.38 2.90
N GLY A 56 7.53 -9.50 3.10
CA GLY A 56 7.10 -9.07 4.44
C GLY A 56 6.67 -10.24 5.33
N PHE A 57 5.84 -11.16 4.82
CA PHE A 57 5.48 -12.41 5.51
C PHE A 57 6.71 -13.27 5.82
N GLY A 58 7.57 -13.47 4.82
CA GLY A 58 8.80 -14.25 4.96
C GLY A 58 9.73 -13.71 6.03
N LEU A 59 9.94 -12.39 6.08
CA LEU A 59 10.73 -11.72 7.10
C LEU A 59 10.09 -11.84 8.49
N ALA A 60 8.78 -11.65 8.59
CA ALA A 60 8.06 -11.78 9.86
C ALA A 60 8.19 -13.18 10.47
N LEU A 61 8.11 -14.22 9.62
CA LEU A 61 8.32 -15.61 10.03
C LEU A 61 9.80 -15.91 10.36
N LEU A 62 10.72 -15.49 9.48
CA LEU A 62 12.16 -15.76 9.62
C LEU A 62 12.72 -15.17 10.92
N PHE A 63 12.29 -13.96 11.28
CA PHE A 63 12.73 -13.29 12.50
C PHE A 63 11.83 -13.56 13.72
N SER A 64 10.79 -14.40 13.57
CA SER A 64 9.83 -14.70 14.64
C SER A 64 9.30 -13.43 15.31
N LEU A 65 8.87 -12.46 14.49
CA LEU A 65 8.42 -11.17 14.99
C LEU A 65 7.19 -11.34 15.90
N PRO A 66 7.08 -10.53 16.98
CA PRO A 66 5.86 -10.53 17.77
C PRO A 66 4.65 -10.16 16.90
N PRO A 67 3.46 -10.73 17.16
CA PRO A 67 2.32 -10.65 16.24
C PRO A 67 1.96 -9.24 15.77
N ILE A 68 1.96 -8.26 16.68
CA ILE A 68 1.63 -6.86 16.34
C ILE A 68 2.64 -6.25 15.35
N TRP A 69 3.93 -6.55 15.50
CA TRP A 69 4.98 -6.06 14.62
C TRP A 69 4.97 -6.77 13.28
N ALA A 70 4.65 -8.07 13.28
CA ALA A 70 4.48 -8.84 12.05
C ALA A 70 3.34 -8.27 11.19
N VAL A 71 2.16 -8.04 11.79
CA VAL A 71 1.01 -7.44 11.10
C VAL A 71 1.35 -6.04 10.56
N GLY A 72 1.99 -5.19 11.38
CA GLY A 72 2.43 -3.86 10.95
C GLY A 72 3.40 -3.90 9.77
N LEU A 73 4.39 -4.80 9.79
CA LEU A 73 5.34 -4.97 8.69
C LEU A 73 4.64 -5.39 7.39
N ILE A 74 3.74 -6.36 7.46
CA ILE A 74 3.00 -6.86 6.30
C ILE A 74 2.10 -5.76 5.71
N LEU A 75 1.44 -4.98 6.56
CA LEU A 75 0.63 -3.84 6.12
C LEU A 75 1.47 -2.78 5.40
N ILE A 76 2.65 -2.44 5.95
CA ILE A 76 3.57 -1.51 5.30
C ILE A 76 4.03 -2.06 3.94
N ALA A 77 4.33 -3.36 3.86
CA ALA A 77 4.73 -4.02 2.61
C ALA A 77 3.60 -4.11 1.58
N ALA A 78 2.34 -4.15 2.03
CA ALA A 78 1.15 -4.18 1.17
C ALA A 78 0.69 -2.81 0.68
N CYS A 79 1.23 -1.72 1.24
CA CYS A 79 0.89 -0.37 0.80
C CYS A 79 1.38 -0.09 -0.64
N PRO A 80 0.63 0.72 -1.41
CA PRO A 80 1.03 1.10 -2.76
C PRO A 80 2.28 1.99 -2.73
N GLY A 81 2.87 2.19 -3.91
CA GLY A 81 3.94 3.16 -4.09
C GLY A 81 3.47 4.59 -3.75
N GLY A 82 4.41 5.47 -3.40
CA GLY A 82 4.14 6.87 -3.08
C GLY A 82 4.74 7.84 -4.10
N PRO A 83 4.34 9.12 -4.11
CA PRO A 83 4.86 10.11 -5.07
C PRO A 83 6.39 10.28 -5.03
N THR A 84 7.03 9.95 -3.90
CA THR A 84 8.49 9.92 -3.78
C THR A 84 9.14 8.93 -4.75
N SER A 85 8.51 7.79 -5.08
CA SER A 85 9.07 6.84 -6.06
C SER A 85 9.11 7.44 -7.48
N ASN A 86 8.14 8.29 -7.81
CA ASN A 86 8.11 9.00 -9.09
C ASN A 86 9.28 9.98 -9.19
N LEU A 87 9.55 10.74 -8.12
CA LEU A 87 10.70 11.65 -8.04
C LEU A 87 12.02 10.90 -8.14
N ILE A 88 12.17 9.79 -7.41
CA ILE A 88 13.38 8.96 -7.46
C ILE A 88 13.59 8.39 -8.87
N THR A 89 12.51 7.94 -9.52
CA THR A 89 12.57 7.42 -10.89
C THR A 89 13.05 8.51 -11.86
N PHE A 90 12.54 9.73 -11.73
CA PHE A 90 12.98 10.87 -12.53
C PHE A 90 14.47 11.18 -12.34
N VAL A 91 14.94 11.27 -11.08
CA VAL A 91 16.36 11.53 -10.77
C VAL A 91 17.25 10.39 -11.27
N ALA A 92 16.78 9.15 -11.20
CA ALA A 92 17.47 7.97 -11.73
C ALA A 92 17.41 7.84 -13.26
N ARG A 93 16.80 8.79 -13.98
CA ARG A 93 16.57 8.76 -15.44
C ARG A 93 15.79 7.52 -15.91
N GLY A 94 14.93 6.98 -15.04
CA GLY A 94 13.99 5.93 -15.38
C GLY A 94 12.74 6.48 -16.08
N ASP A 95 11.84 5.57 -16.43
CA ASP A 95 10.56 5.94 -17.02
C ASP A 95 9.58 6.45 -15.95
N THR A 96 9.60 7.77 -15.73
CA THR A 96 8.70 8.44 -14.76
C THR A 96 7.23 8.23 -15.12
N ALA A 97 6.92 8.15 -16.41
CA ALA A 97 5.58 7.96 -16.93
C ALA A 97 5.02 6.58 -16.53
N LEU A 98 5.85 5.54 -16.64
CA LEU A 98 5.54 4.19 -16.15
C LEU A 98 5.44 4.15 -14.62
N SER A 99 6.33 4.84 -13.90
CA SER A 99 6.31 4.90 -12.42
C SER A 99 5.02 5.53 -11.87
N ILE A 100 4.58 6.64 -12.47
CA ILE A 100 3.29 7.27 -12.14
C ILE A 100 2.13 6.31 -12.42
N THR A 101 2.16 5.64 -13.58
CA THR A 101 1.14 4.66 -13.97
C THR A 101 1.06 3.50 -12.97
N LEU A 102 2.19 2.92 -12.59
CA LEU A 102 2.27 1.84 -11.60
C LEU A 102 1.75 2.30 -10.23
N THR A 103 2.10 3.50 -9.81
CA THR A 103 1.62 4.10 -8.55
C THR A 103 0.10 4.27 -8.56
N ALA A 104 -0.46 4.80 -9.65
CA ALA A 104 -1.90 4.98 -9.83
C ALA A 104 -2.66 3.66 -9.75
N VAL A 105 -2.23 2.67 -10.53
CA VAL A 105 -2.90 1.37 -10.64
C VAL A 105 -2.75 0.59 -9.34
N SER A 106 -1.56 0.55 -8.75
CA SER A 106 -1.36 -0.12 -7.45
C SER A 106 -2.22 0.52 -6.37
N SER A 107 -2.33 1.86 -6.31
CA SER A 107 -3.20 2.55 -5.35
C SER A 107 -4.66 2.11 -5.45
N ALA A 108 -5.19 2.01 -6.68
CA ALA A 108 -6.55 1.54 -6.91
C ALA A 108 -6.74 0.07 -6.49
N VAL A 109 -5.78 -0.81 -6.81
CA VAL A 109 -5.84 -2.23 -6.47
C VAL A 109 -5.72 -2.45 -4.95
N THR A 110 -4.94 -1.61 -4.26
CA THR A 110 -4.70 -1.75 -2.82
C THR A 110 -5.92 -1.55 -1.94
N VAL A 111 -6.95 -0.86 -2.43
CA VAL A 111 -8.25 -0.76 -1.75
C VAL A 111 -8.82 -2.15 -1.43
N VAL A 112 -8.59 -3.13 -2.30
CA VAL A 112 -9.05 -4.51 -2.13
C VAL A 112 -7.96 -5.41 -1.53
N THR A 113 -6.70 -5.25 -1.94
CA THR A 113 -5.64 -6.18 -1.51
C THR A 113 -5.13 -5.94 -0.09
N ILE A 114 -5.13 -4.70 0.42
CA ILE A 114 -4.69 -4.42 1.81
C ILE A 114 -5.58 -5.14 2.83
N PRO A 115 -6.93 -5.05 2.77
CA PRO A 115 -7.79 -5.79 3.69
C PRO A 115 -7.58 -7.31 3.63
N LEU A 116 -7.29 -7.85 2.45
CA LEU A 116 -6.99 -9.28 2.27
C LEU A 116 -5.69 -9.68 2.98
N PHE A 117 -4.61 -8.91 2.78
CA PHE A 117 -3.34 -9.16 3.46
C PHE A 117 -3.43 -8.97 4.97
N LEU A 118 -4.23 -8.01 5.44
CA LEU A 118 -4.54 -7.84 6.85
C LEU A 118 -5.20 -9.10 7.43
N ALA A 119 -6.26 -9.60 6.80
CA ALA A 119 -6.96 -10.79 7.26
C ALA A 119 -6.02 -12.02 7.31
N LEU A 120 -5.17 -12.18 6.29
CA LEU A 120 -4.16 -13.24 6.24
C LEU A 120 -3.12 -13.11 7.36
N ALA A 121 -2.63 -11.89 7.62
CA ALA A 121 -1.64 -11.64 8.67
C ALA A 121 -2.23 -11.91 10.06
N LEU A 122 -3.44 -11.41 10.35
CA LEU A 122 -4.10 -11.65 11.63
C LEU A 122 -4.34 -13.14 11.88
N GLY A 123 -4.79 -13.87 10.87
CA GLY A 123 -5.01 -15.32 10.95
C GLY A 123 -3.72 -16.11 11.15
N LEU A 124 -2.64 -15.75 10.45
CA LEU A 124 -1.36 -16.47 10.53
C LEU A 124 -0.64 -16.24 11.87
N PHE A 125 -0.69 -15.02 12.40
CA PHE A 125 0.00 -14.66 13.64
C PHE A 125 -0.88 -14.78 14.89
N GLY A 126 -2.09 -15.32 14.77
CA GLY A 126 -2.97 -15.63 15.90
C GLY A 126 -3.40 -14.38 16.69
N VAL A 127 -3.51 -13.23 16.03
CA VAL A 127 -4.03 -12.01 16.67
C VAL A 127 -5.55 -12.12 16.68
N GLU A 128 -6.12 -12.51 17.83
CA GLU A 128 -7.57 -12.54 18.00
C GLU A 128 -8.16 -11.14 17.74
N ALA A 129 -9.17 -11.09 16.88
CA ALA A 129 -9.87 -9.87 16.43
C ALA A 129 -10.53 -9.05 17.57
N GLU A 130 -10.41 -9.52 18.82
CA GLU A 130 -10.88 -8.84 20.01
C GLU A 130 -9.89 -7.75 20.49
N ALA A 131 -8.60 -7.87 20.17
CA ALA A 131 -7.58 -6.84 20.44
C ALA A 131 -7.46 -5.77 19.35
N ILE A 132 -7.90 -6.09 18.13
CA ILE A 132 -7.99 -5.17 16.99
C ILE A 132 -9.31 -5.52 16.29
N ARG A 133 -10.38 -4.78 16.61
CA ARG A 133 -11.62 -4.81 15.81
C ARG A 133 -11.24 -4.33 14.41
N ALA A 134 -10.76 -5.23 13.55
CA ALA A 134 -10.42 -4.93 12.17
C ALA A 134 -11.75 -4.62 11.47
N PRO A 135 -12.11 -3.35 11.26
CA PRO A 135 -13.39 -3.03 10.70
C PRO A 135 -13.17 -3.06 9.20
N VAL A 136 -13.08 -4.27 8.64
CA VAL A 136 -12.84 -4.47 7.20
C VAL A 136 -13.88 -3.71 6.37
N GLY A 137 -15.10 -3.55 6.91
CA GLY A 137 -16.14 -2.70 6.35
C GLY A 137 -15.88 -1.19 6.46
N GLU A 138 -15.31 -0.68 7.56
CA GLU A 138 -15.01 0.75 7.72
C GLU A 138 -13.75 1.15 6.94
N VAL A 139 -12.75 0.28 6.83
CA VAL A 139 -11.51 0.55 6.06
C VAL A 139 -11.78 0.71 4.56
N VAL A 140 -12.83 0.07 4.03
CA VAL A 140 -13.24 0.21 2.63
C VAL A 140 -14.19 1.41 2.43
N LEU A 141 -14.84 1.89 3.50
CA LEU A 141 -15.84 2.97 3.47
C LEU A 141 -15.33 4.34 3.96
N GLN A 142 -14.11 4.43 4.50
CA GLN A 142 -13.41 5.67 4.87
C GLN A 142 -12.52 6.18 3.74
#